data_AF-A0A060CGR5-F1
#
_entry.id   AF-A0A060CGR5-F1
#
_cell.length_a   1.000
_cell.length_b   1.000
_cell.length_c   1.000
_cell.angle_alpha   90.00
_cell.angle_beta   90.00
_cell.angle_gamma   90.00
#
_symmetry.space_group_name_H-M   'P 1'
#
loop_
_entity.id
_entity.type
_entity.pdbx_description
1 polymer ?
#
loop_
_entity_poly.entity_id
_entity_poly.type
_entity_poly.pdbx_seq_one_letter_code
_entity_poly.pdbx_strand_id
1 'polypeptide(L)' 'MRASILRNRLKEIVEYAKKRYITVIPEIDLPGHMLAALTAYPELGCTGGPYNVAQRWGNI' A
#
# COMPACT_ATOMS: atom_id res chain seq x y z
N MET A 1 4.71 -8.49 -11.31
CA MET A 1 4.30 -8.71 -9.91
C MET A 1 2.90 -8.12 -9.72
N ARG A 2 1.84 -8.94 -9.67
CA ARG A 2 0.46 -8.44 -9.58
C ARG A 2 0.09 -8.24 -8.10
N ALA A 3 0.47 -7.10 -7.54
CA ALA A 3 0.05 -6.70 -6.20
C ALA A 3 -1.38 -6.14 -6.23
N SER A 4 -2.37 -6.98 -6.52
CA SER A 4 -3.78 -6.65 -6.26
C SER A 4 -4.35 -7.72 -5.34
N ILE A 5 -4.22 -7.52 -4.04
CA ILE A 5 -4.84 -8.40 -3.05
C ILE A 5 -6.34 -8.09 -3.11
N LEU A 6 -7.12 -8.98 -3.72
CA LEU A 6 -8.57 -8.82 -3.82
C LEU A 6 -9.16 -8.72 -2.41
N ARG A 7 -10.24 -7.96 -2.21
CA ARG A 7 -10.86 -7.75 -0.89
C ARG A 7 -11.12 -9.04 -0.10
N ASN A 8 -11.42 -10.14 -0.79
CA ASN A 8 -11.63 -11.45 -0.15
C ASN A 8 -10.36 -12.00 0.49
N ARG A 9 -9.20 -11.84 -0.15
CA ARG A 9 -7.91 -12.32 0.39
C ARG A 9 -7.49 -11.56 1.64
N LEU A 10 -7.82 -10.26 1.74
CA LEU A 10 -7.58 -9.48 2.97
C LEU A 10 -8.43 -10.02 4.13
N LYS A 11 -9.70 -10.34 3.89
CA LYS A 11 -10.59 -10.93 4.91
C LYS A 11 -10.07 -12.28 5.40
N GLU A 12 -9.55 -13.11 4.49
CA GLU A 12 -8.95 -14.41 4.84
C GLU A 12 -7.73 -14.23 5.77
N ILE A 13 -6.86 -13.24 5.51
CA ILE A 13 -5.71 -12.93 6.36
C ILE A 13 -6.15 -12.52 7.76
N VAL A 14 -7.12 -11.61 7.86
CA VAL A 14 -7.65 -11.15 9.15
C VAL A 14 -8.27 -12.30 9.94
N GLU A 15 -9.08 -13.15 9.30
CA GLU A 15 -9.70 -14.31 9.95
C GLU A 15 -8.65 -15.34 10.42
N TYR A 16 -7.62 -15.57 9.61
CA TYR A 16 -6.51 -16.46 9.97
C TYR A 16 -5.72 -15.95 11.17
N ALA A 17 -5.47 -14.64 11.25
CA ALA A 17 -4.80 -14.00 12.38
C ALA A 17 -5.67 -14.04 13.65
N LYS A 18 -6.98 -13.80 13.50
CA LYS A 18 -7.95 -13.85 14.61
C LYS A 18 -7.98 -15.21 15.30
N LYS A 19 -7.92 -16.32 14.53
CA LYS A 19 -7.82 -17.68 15.07
C LYS A 19 -6.57 -17.94 15.92
N ARG A 20 -5.57 -17.06 15.83
CA ARG A 20 -4.30 -17.12 16.59
C ARG A 20 -4.21 -16.04 17.66
N TYR A 21 -5.31 -15.36 17.97
CA TYR A 21 -5.33 -14.23 18.91
C TYR A 21 -4.39 -13.08 18.48
N ILE A 22 -4.12 -12.94 17.18
CA ILE A 22 -3.30 -11.86 16.62
C ILE A 22 -4.24 -10.79 16.05
N THR A 23 -4.03 -9.54 16.47
CA THR A 23 -4.74 -8.38 15.91
C THR A 23 -3.96 -7.81 14.73
N VAL A 24 -4.62 -7.71 13.56
CA VAL A 24 -4.04 -7.11 12.36
C VAL A 24 -4.36 -5.62 12.36
N ILE A 25 -3.34 -4.77 12.42
CA ILE A 25 -3.47 -3.31 12.31
C ILE A 25 -2.97 -2.93 10.90
N PRO A 26 -3.84 -2.46 9.99
CA PRO A 26 -3.42 -2.03 8.67
C PRO A 26 -2.70 -0.68 8.76
N GLU A 27 -1.66 -0.52 7.96
CA GLU A 27 -0.93 0.74 7.81
C GLU A 27 -1.13 1.27 6.39
N ILE A 28 -1.53 2.53 6.29
CA ILE A 28 -1.54 3.30 5.06
C ILE A 28 -0.72 4.55 5.38
N ASP A 29 0.53 4.59 4.95
CA ASP A 29 1.43 5.70 5.23
C ASP A 29 1.08 6.93 4.38
N LEU A 30 1.00 8.08 5.04
CA LEU A 30 0.55 9.38 4.54
C LEU A 30 1.28 10.49 5.31
N PRO A 31 1.75 11.58 4.66
CA PRO A 31 1.77 11.85 3.21
C PRO A 31 3.03 11.31 2.51
N GLY A 32 3.96 10.72 3.28
CA GLY A 32 5.22 10.15 2.80
C GLY A 32 5.03 8.77 2.16
N HIS A 33 6.06 8.27 1.47
CA HIS A 33 6.09 6.95 0.83
C HIS A 33 4.92 6.63 -0.13
N MET A 34 4.24 7.67 -0.63
CA MET A 34 3.05 7.54 -1.48
C MET A 34 3.33 7.48 -2.99
N LEU A 35 4.56 7.15 -3.42
CA LEU A 35 4.92 7.13 -4.86
C LEU A 35 4.01 6.20 -5.69
N ALA A 36 3.52 5.10 -5.10
CA ALA A 36 2.54 4.24 -5.75
C ALA A 36 1.21 4.96 -6.02
N ALA A 37 0.72 5.74 -5.05
CA ALA A 37 -0.50 6.51 -5.19
C ALA A 37 -0.32 7.70 -6.15
N LEU A 38 0.77 8.45 -6.04
CA LEU A 38 1.09 9.57 -6.93
C LEU A 38 1.33 9.14 -8.38
N THR A 39 1.88 7.95 -8.62
CA THR A 39 2.04 7.42 -9.98
C THR A 39 0.69 7.02 -10.58
N ALA A 40 -0.24 6.49 -9.77
CA ALA A 40 -1.59 6.12 -10.21
C ALA A 40 -2.52 7.35 -10.36
N TYR A 41 -2.32 8.37 -9.52
CA TYR A 41 -3.10 9.60 -9.46
C TYR A 41 -2.16 10.83 -9.36
N PRO A 42 -1.52 11.25 -10.47
CA PRO A 42 -0.56 12.36 -10.48
C PRO A 42 -1.13 13.70 -10.02
N GLU A 43 -2.44 13.89 -10.12
CA GLU A 43 -3.17 15.08 -9.68
C GLU A 43 -3.13 15.31 -8.16
N LEU A 44 -2.82 14.26 -7.38
CA LEU A 44 -2.65 14.39 -5.92
C LEU A 44 -1.26 14.92 -5.54
N GLY A 45 -0.34 15.03 -6.49
CA GLY A 45 1.02 15.52 -6.27
C GLY A 45 1.17 17.01 -6.61
N CYS A 46 2.03 17.72 -5.87
CA CYS A 46 2.23 19.16 -6.04
C CYS A 46 2.81 19.56 -7.41
N THR A 47 3.57 18.68 -8.06
CA THR A 47 4.25 18.98 -9.34
C THR A 47 3.51 18.45 -10.57
N GLY A 48 2.44 17.66 -10.39
CA GLY A 48 1.70 17.05 -11.49
C GLY A 48 2.42 15.92 -12.23
N GLY A 49 3.56 15.44 -11.70
CA GLY A 49 4.35 14.34 -12.25
C GLY A 49 5.44 14.75 -13.26
N PRO A 50 6.10 13.77 -13.90
CA PRO A 50 5.86 12.33 -13.79
C PRO A 50 6.44 11.73 -12.50
N TYR A 51 5.68 10.86 -11.85
CA TYR A 51 6.13 10.05 -10.71
C TYR A 51 6.43 8.62 -11.18
N ASN A 52 7.46 8.00 -10.60
CA ASN A 52 7.77 6.60 -10.82
C ASN A 52 7.57 5.80 -9.53
N VAL A 53 7.03 4.59 -9.65
CA VAL A 53 6.87 3.69 -8.51
C VAL A 53 8.23 3.33 -7.92
N ALA A 54 8.36 3.40 -6.61
CA ALA A 54 9.56 2.94 -5.93
C ALA A 54 9.78 1.45 -6.20
N GLN A 55 10.99 1.09 -6.64
CA GLN A 55 11.37 -0.29 -6.95
C GLN A 55 12.20 -0.95 -5.83
N ARG A 56 12.52 -0.21 -4.78
CA ARG A 56 13.34 -0.66 -3.64
C ARG A 56 12.65 -0.26 -2.33
N TRP A 57 12.86 -1.08 -1.31
CA TRP A 57 12.35 -0.88 0.04
C TRP A 57 13.51 -0.54 0.99
N GLY A 58 13.40 0.56 1.73
CA GLY A 58 14.46 1.06 2.61
C GLY A 58 15.65 1.67 1.84
N ASN A 59 16.12 2.83 2.30
CA ASN A 59 17.05 3.75 1.64
C ASN A 59 16.42 4.51 0.45
N ILE A 60 15.95 5.72 0.77
CA ILE A 60 15.70 6.81 -0.17
C ILE A 60 17.02 7.21 -0.85
#